data_AF-A0A9C9BY34-F1
#
_entry.id   AF-A0A9C9BY34-F1
#
_cell.length_a   1.000
_cell.length_b   1.000
_cell.length_c   1.000
_cell.angle_alpha   90.00
_cell.angle_beta   90.00
_cell.angle_gamma   90.00
#
_symmetry.space_group_name_H-M   'P 1'
#
loop_
_entity.id
_entity.type
_entity.pdbx_description
1 polymer ?
#
loop_
_entity_poly.entity_id
_entity_poly.type
_entity_poly.pdbx_seq_one_letter_code
_entity_poly.pdbx_strand_id
1 'polypeptide(L)'
;MPARFFGRPVHLLVLVLVVLCCINVAFYALGRKRLTAQEKNMELFDIVTSGLGLTDLCVATEARYTRHPAVSDPIAPFMDHPGALEHFPTGSFWAPPPLDTTAGEQQ
;
A
#
# COMPACT_ATOMS: atom_id res chain seq x y z
N MET A 1 -9.78 -37.59 -32.20
CA MET A 1 -8.90 -36.54 -32.78
C MET A 1 -8.70 -35.46 -31.72
N PRO A 2 -7.50 -35.24 -31.16
CA PRO A 2 -7.33 -34.23 -30.13
C PRO A 2 -7.33 -32.84 -30.79
N ALA A 3 -8.18 -31.96 -30.28
CA ALA A 3 -8.36 -30.61 -30.77
C ALA A 3 -7.08 -29.79 -30.59
N ARG A 4 -6.58 -29.21 -31.68
CA ARG A 4 -5.45 -28.27 -31.69
C ARG A 4 -5.88 -26.90 -31.15
N PHE A 5 -6.06 -26.79 -29.84
CA PHE A 5 -6.36 -25.51 -29.16
C PHE A 5 -5.14 -24.56 -29.07
N PHE A 6 -3.94 -25.00 -29.47
CA PHE A 6 -2.66 -24.41 -29.05
C PHE A 6 -1.99 -23.43 -30.04
N GLY A 7 -2.75 -22.63 -30.82
CA GLY A 7 -2.13 -21.82 -31.88
C GLY A 7 -2.77 -20.47 -32.24
N ARG A 8 -3.83 -20.03 -31.55
CA ARG A 8 -4.44 -18.72 -31.82
C ARG A 8 -3.91 -17.67 -30.83
N PRO A 9 -3.54 -16.46 -31.28
CA PRO A 9 -3.01 -15.41 -30.41
C PRO A 9 -3.96 -15.03 -29.26
N VAL A 10 -5.26 -15.23 -29.46
CA VAL A 10 -6.29 -15.00 -28.42
C VAL A 10 -6.08 -15.89 -27.19
N HIS A 11 -5.63 -17.14 -27.34
CA HIS A 11 -5.41 -18.03 -26.19
C HIS A 11 -4.23 -17.56 -25.34
N LEU A 12 -3.17 -17.01 -25.97
CA LEU A 12 -2.05 -16.40 -25.28
C LEU A 12 -2.50 -15.16 -24.50
N LEU A 13 -3.31 -14.29 -25.12
CA LEU A 13 -3.85 -13.11 -24.45
C LEU A 13 -4.71 -13.51 -23.24
N VAL A 14 -5.60 -14.49 -23.40
CA VAL A 14 -6.42 -15.00 -22.28
C VAL A 14 -5.54 -15.57 -21.17
N LEU A 15 -4.49 -16.33 -21.50
CA LEU A 15 -3.55 -16.85 -20.51
C LEU A 15 -2.84 -15.71 -19.78
N VAL A 16 -2.34 -14.71 -20.49
CA VAL A 16 -1.69 -13.53 -19.90
C VAL A 16 -2.66 -12.80 -18.96
N LEU A 17 -3.91 -12.57 -19.37
CA LEU A 17 -4.92 -11.93 -18.52
C LEU A 17 -5.25 -12.77 -17.28
N VAL A 18 -5.36 -14.08 -17.41
CA VAL A 18 -5.58 -14.98 -16.27
C VAL A 18 -4.40 -14.90 -15.30
N VAL A 19 -3.16 -14.94 -15.81
CA VAL A 19 -1.95 -14.80 -14.98
C VAL A 19 -1.93 -13.44 -14.27
N LEU A 20 -2.21 -12.35 -14.98
CA LEU A 20 -2.28 -11.01 -14.38
C LEU A 20 -3.39 -10.93 -13.31
N CYS A 21 -4.55 -11.52 -13.56
CA CYS A 21 -5.64 -11.58 -12.59
C CYS A 21 -5.22 -12.37 -11.33
N CYS A 22 -4.62 -13.54 -11.50
CA CYS A 22 -4.08 -14.33 -10.39
C CYS A 22 -3.03 -13.55 -9.58
N ILE A 23 -2.12 -12.84 -10.24
CA ILE A 23 -1.09 -12.00 -9.60
C ILE A 23 -1.75 -10.88 -8.78
N ASN A 24 -2.73 -10.17 -9.36
CA ASN A 24 -3.43 -9.09 -8.66
C ASN A 24 -4.22 -9.61 -7.44
N VAL A 25 -4.92 -10.74 -7.58
CA VAL A 25 -5.63 -11.37 -6.46
C VAL A 25 -4.66 -11.81 -5.36
N ALA A 26 -3.50 -12.36 -5.72
CA ALA A 26 -2.48 -12.73 -4.76
C ALA A 26 -1.93 -11.51 -4.01
N PHE A 27 -1.59 -10.43 -4.71
CA PHE A 27 -1.14 -9.19 -4.08
C PHE A 27 -2.21 -8.58 -3.18
N TYR A 28 -3.47 -8.56 -3.62
CA TYR A 28 -4.59 -8.07 -2.81
C TYR A 28 -4.77 -8.90 -1.53
N ALA A 29 -4.74 -10.23 -1.62
CA ALA A 29 -4.85 -11.12 -0.47
C ALA A 29 -3.68 -10.95 0.51
N LEU A 30 -2.44 -10.81 0.00
CA LEU A 30 -1.27 -10.52 0.82
C LEU A 30 -1.36 -9.14 1.48
N GLY A 31 -1.81 -8.13 0.74
CA GLY A 31 -2.00 -6.76 1.25
C GLY A 31 -3.04 -6.72 2.38
N ARG A 32 -4.19 -7.39 2.21
CA ARG A 32 -5.21 -7.47 3.26
C ARG A 32 -4.70 -8.08 4.56
N LYS A 33 -3.86 -9.12 4.47
CA LYS A 33 -3.25 -9.72 5.67
C LYS A 33 -2.34 -8.75 6.40
N ARG A 34 -1.61 -7.89 5.67
CA ARG A 34 -0.73 -6.88 6.26
C ARG A 34 -1.51 -5.76 6.93
N LEU A 35 -2.62 -5.30 6.34
CA LEU A 35 -3.48 -4.29 6.95
C LEU A 35 -4.06 -4.77 8.28
N THR A 36 -4.61 -5.98 8.34
CA THR A 36 -5.13 -6.54 9.60
C THR A 36 -4.04 -6.75 10.65
N ALA A 37 -2.80 -7.05 10.23
CA ALA A 37 -1.66 -7.11 11.15
C ALA A 37 -1.27 -5.72 11.69
N GLN A 38 -1.42 -4.67 10.89
CA GLN A 38 -1.13 -3.29 11.27
C GLN A 38 -2.16 -2.73 12.24
N GLU A 39 -3.45 -3.05 12.07
CA GLU A 39 -4.53 -2.68 13.01
C GLU A 39 -4.21 -3.12 14.44
N LYS A 40 -3.64 -4.31 14.62
CA LYS A 40 -3.24 -4.82 15.95
C LYS A 40 -2.13 -4.01 16.60
N ASN A 41 -1.26 -3.40 15.80
CA ASN A 41 -0.16 -2.58 16.31
C ASN A 41 -0.61 -1.14 16.62
N MET A 42 -1.79 -0.72 16.15
CA MET A 42 -2.29 0.63 16.35
C MET A 42 -2.49 0.96 17.84
N GLU A 43 -3.03 0.01 18.61
CA GLU A 43 -3.21 0.16 20.07
C GLU A 43 -1.86 0.34 20.79
N LEU A 44 -0.84 -0.41 20.37
CA LEU A 44 0.51 -0.27 20.93
C LEU A 44 1.11 1.10 20.61
N PHE A 45 0.92 1.59 19.39
CA PHE A 45 1.39 2.93 19.02
C PHE A 45 0.65 4.03 19.80
N ASP A 46 -0.65 3.90 20.03
CA ASP A 46 -1.42 4.84 20.84
C ASP A 46 -0.93 4.91 22.30
N ILE A 47 -0.67 3.75 22.91
CA ILE A 47 -0.10 3.67 24.27
C ILE A 47 1.26 4.37 24.34
N VAL A 48 2.15 4.10 23.38
CA VAL A 48 3.50 4.68 23.37
C VAL A 48 3.45 6.19 23.11
N THR A 49 2.70 6.64 22.11
CA THR A 49 2.58 8.06 21.76
C THR A 49 1.96 8.86 22.90
N SER A 50 0.89 8.35 23.52
CA SER A 50 0.29 8.93 24.72
C SER A 50 1.26 8.99 25.90
N GLY A 51 2.03 7.92 26.13
CA GLY A 51 3.02 7.87 27.21
C GLY A 51 4.18 8.86 27.03
N LEU A 52 4.53 9.19 25.78
CA LEU A 52 5.57 10.17 25.46
C LEU A 52 5.02 11.60 25.25
N GLY A 53 3.69 11.79 25.22
CA GLY A 53 3.07 13.07 24.87
C GLY A 53 3.31 13.47 23.41
N LEU A 54 3.42 12.50 22.51
CA LEU A 54 3.66 12.71 21.07
C LEU A 54 2.38 12.53 20.27
N THR A 55 2.31 13.21 19.14
CA THR A 55 1.22 13.05 18.15
C THR A 55 1.38 11.79 17.30
N ASP A 56 2.61 11.34 17.04
CA ASP A 56 2.94 10.09 16.33
C ASP A 56 4.42 9.73 16.56
N LEU A 57 4.84 8.53 16.14
CA LEU A 57 6.22 8.06 16.19
C LEU A 57 6.99 8.40 14.89
N CYS A 58 8.24 8.82 15.04
CA CYS A 58 9.18 8.92 13.93
C CYS A 58 9.83 7.57 13.66
N VAL A 59 9.13 6.72 12.89
CA VAL A 59 9.52 5.32 12.65
C VAL A 59 10.64 5.20 11.60
N ALA A 60 10.85 6.22 10.77
CA ALA A 60 11.93 6.26 9.80
C ALA A 60 12.40 7.69 9.54
N THR A 61 13.69 7.86 9.28
CA THR A 61 14.31 9.18 9.04
C THR A 61 14.58 9.47 7.58
N GLU A 62 14.35 8.51 6.67
CA GLU A 62 14.65 8.66 5.25
C GLU A 62 13.56 9.46 4.52
N ALA A 63 12.44 8.82 4.17
CA ALA A 63 11.33 9.47 3.46
C ALA A 63 10.56 10.43 4.38
N ARG A 64 10.23 11.62 3.86
CA ARG A 64 9.53 12.66 4.64
C ARG A 64 8.16 12.18 5.12
N TYR A 65 7.41 11.51 4.25
CA TYR A 65 6.05 11.04 4.51
C TYR A 65 5.99 9.80 5.42
N THR A 66 7.15 9.23 5.79
CA THR A 66 7.24 8.13 6.77
C THR A 66 7.77 8.58 8.14
N ARG A 67 8.13 9.87 8.31
CA ARG A 67 8.67 10.44 9.57
C ARG A 67 7.59 10.82 10.57
N HIS A 68 6.45 11.31 10.11
CA HIS A 68 5.34 11.63 10.99
C HIS A 68 4.04 11.39 10.23
N PRO A 69 3.59 10.12 10.13
CA PRO A 69 2.40 9.75 9.38
C PRO A 69 1.19 10.64 9.69
N ALA A 70 0.93 10.98 10.96
CA ALA A 70 -0.23 11.80 11.35
C ALA A 70 -0.23 13.26 10.81
N VAL A 71 0.90 13.77 10.31
CA VAL A 71 1.03 15.14 9.76
C VAL A 71 1.45 15.11 8.28
N SER A 72 1.70 13.92 7.73
CA SER A 72 2.12 13.74 6.34
C SER A 72 0.91 13.54 5.43
N ASP A 73 1.01 14.00 4.18
CA ASP A 73 -0.04 13.81 3.19
C ASP A 73 -0.24 12.30 2.88
N PRO A 74 -1.48 11.78 2.93
CA PRO A 74 -1.80 10.40 2.54
C PRO A 74 -1.43 10.04 1.10
N ILE A 75 -1.37 11.00 0.17
CA ILE A 75 -1.06 10.78 -1.24
C ILE A 75 0.22 11.55 -1.60
N ALA A 76 1.34 10.91 -1.32
CA ALA A 76 2.67 11.40 -1.66
C ALA A 76 3.56 10.46 -2.50
N PRO A 77 3.06 9.54 -3.36
CA PRO A 77 3.97 8.83 -4.25
C PRO A 77 4.66 9.84 -5.17
N PHE A 78 5.99 9.88 -5.16
CA PHE A 78 6.80 10.71 -6.06
C PHE A 78 6.71 12.23 -5.80
N MET A 79 6.71 12.66 -4.53
CA MET A 79 6.64 14.08 -4.08
C MET A 79 7.48 15.11 -4.87
N ASP A 80 8.46 14.67 -5.67
CA ASP A 80 9.26 15.51 -6.56
C ASP A 80 8.54 15.85 -7.88
N HIS A 81 8.27 14.85 -8.72
CA HIS A 81 7.63 15.01 -10.02
C HIS A 81 7.00 13.69 -10.52
N PRO A 82 6.02 13.75 -11.45
CA PRO A 82 5.48 12.54 -12.07
C PRO A 82 6.59 11.69 -12.67
N GLY A 83 6.64 10.41 -12.27
CA GLY A 83 7.66 9.46 -12.74
C GLY A 83 9.03 9.56 -12.08
N ALA A 84 9.21 10.38 -11.04
CA ALA A 84 10.41 10.33 -10.21
C ALA A 84 10.59 8.94 -9.59
N LEU A 85 11.82 8.45 -9.51
CA LEU A 85 12.10 7.22 -8.77
C LEU A 85 12.31 7.55 -7.30
N GLU A 86 11.62 6.84 -6.42
CA GLU A 86 11.82 6.98 -4.97
C GLU A 86 13.23 6.49 -4.59
N HIS A 87 14.01 7.34 -3.92
CA HIS A 87 15.35 7.03 -3.47
C HIS A 87 15.35 6.42 -2.07
N PHE A 88 14.33 6.70 -1.25
CA PHE A 88 14.25 6.24 0.13
C PHE A 88 13.56 4.86 0.22
N PRO A 89 14.27 3.80 0.64
CA PRO A 89 13.70 2.46 0.79
C PRO A 89 12.44 2.44 1.66
N THR A 90 12.41 3.30 2.69
CA THR A 90 11.27 3.39 3.61
C THR A 90 9.94 3.73 2.91
N GLY A 91 9.98 4.40 1.75
CA GLY A 91 8.78 4.67 0.96
C GLY A 91 8.02 3.43 0.51
N SER A 92 8.68 2.28 0.39
CA SER A 92 8.05 1.01 -0.02
C SER A 92 7.55 0.14 1.14
N PHE A 93 7.90 0.48 2.39
CA PHE A 93 7.54 -0.34 3.56
C PHE A 93 6.20 0.04 4.18
N TRP A 94 5.71 1.26 3.94
CA TRP A 94 4.47 1.73 4.54
C TRP A 94 3.28 1.46 3.63
N ALA A 95 2.23 0.86 4.18
CA ALA A 95 0.94 0.84 3.51
C ALA A 95 0.32 2.24 3.60
N PRO A 96 -0.37 2.71 2.54
CA PRO A 96 -1.15 3.93 2.66
C PRO A 96 -2.20 3.75 3.78
N PRO A 97 -2.47 4.80 4.59
CA PRO A 97 -3.53 4.74 5.56
C PRO A 97 -4.87 4.41 4.87
N PRO A 98 -5.81 3.75 5.56
CA PRO A 98 -7.16 3.58 5.05
C PRO A 98 -7.72 4.93 4.60
N LEU A 99 -8.44 4.94 3.48
CA LEU A 99 -9.17 6.14 3.07
C LEU A 99 -10.28 6.40 4.09
N ASP A 100 -10.18 7.50 4.83
CA ASP A 100 -11.23 7.96 5.73
C ASP A 100 -12.42 8.47 4.91
N THR A 101 -13.31 7.54 4.53
CA THR A 101 -14.55 7.86 3.81
C THR A 101 -15.52 8.73 4.61
N THR A 102 -15.30 8.89 5.91
CA THR A 102 -16.08 9.76 6.82
C THR A 102 -15.61 11.22 6.85
N ALA A 103 -14.43 11.55 6.31
CA ALA A 103 -13.89 12.91 6.36
C ALA A 103 -14.63 13.92 5.47
N GLY A 104 -15.41 13.46 4.49
CA GLY A 104 -16.16 14.32 3.57
C GLY A 104 -17.54 14.78 4.07
N GLU A 105 -18.02 14.30 5.22
CA GLU A 105 -19.39 14.54 5.68
C GLU A 105 -19.48 15.60 6.80
N GLN A 106 -18.36 16.25 7.14
CA GLN A 106 -18.29 17.26 8.21
C GLN A 106 -17.87 18.67 7.74
N GLN A 107 -18.16 19.01 6.47
CA GLN A 107 -17.93 20.36 5.95
C GLN A 107 -19.24 21.07 5.57
#